data_AF-A0A418ZTE2-F1
#
_entry.id   AF-A0A418ZTE2-F1
#
_cell.length_a   1.000
_cell.length_b   1.000
_cell.length_c   1.000
_cell.angle_alpha   90.00
_cell.angle_beta   90.00
_cell.angle_gamma   90.00
#
_symmetry.space_group_name_H-M   'P 1'
#
loop_
_entity.id
_entity.type
_entity.pdbx_description
1 polymer ?
#
loop_
_entity_poly.entity_id
_entity_poly.type
_entity_poly.pdbx_seq_one_letter_code
_entity_poly.pdbx_strand_id
1 'polypeptide(L)'
;MTVKATLRHHRFLTKRVSAGVFAPQSAMVAAALGQMIEDEQEREVARGILADEIRGRLQTSREDFNDAADAFARARRRGSKSGRR
;
A
#
# COMPACT_ATOMS: atom_id res chain seq x y z
N MET A 1 -2.96 -26.99 11.79
CA MET A 1 -2.21 -26.29 10.73
C MET A 1 -0.76 -26.16 11.17
N THR A 2 0.20 -26.60 10.36
CA THR A 2 1.64 -26.58 10.71
C THR A 2 2.38 -25.67 9.73
N VAL A 3 3.03 -24.63 10.24
CA VAL A 3 3.77 -23.64 9.43
C VAL A 3 5.26 -23.80 9.68
N LYS A 4 6.06 -23.96 8.62
CA LYS A 4 7.51 -24.03 8.74
C LYS A 4 8.10 -22.63 8.86
N ALA A 5 8.50 -22.26 10.07
CA ALA A 5 9.22 -21.02 10.33
C ALA A 5 10.73 -21.25 10.24
N THR A 6 11.47 -20.29 9.68
CA THR A 6 12.94 -20.32 9.75
C THR A 6 13.41 -20.22 11.20
N LEU A 7 14.64 -20.65 11.50
CA LEU A 7 15.23 -20.57 12.84
C LEU A 7 15.19 -19.16 13.45
N ARG A 8 15.36 -18.12 12.63
CA ARG A 8 15.25 -16.70 13.04
C ARG A 8 13.84 -16.35 13.51
N HIS A 9 12.83 -16.74 12.74
CA HIS A 9 11.41 -16.51 13.06
C HIS A 9 11.00 -17.28 14.32
N HIS A 10 11.46 -18.52 14.49
CA HIS A 10 11.23 -19.28 15.72
C HIS A 10 11.81 -18.58 16.96
N ARG A 11 13.08 -18.14 16.90
CA ARG A 11 13.74 -17.43 18.00
C ARG A 11 13.03 -16.11 18.34
N PHE A 12 12.54 -15.40 17.34
CA PHE A 12 11.74 -14.19 17.52
C PHE A 12 10.40 -14.47 18.21
N LEU A 13 9.68 -15.51 17.77
CA LEU A 13 8.41 -15.94 18.36
C LEU A 13 8.57 -16.31 19.84
N THR A 14 9.59 -17.11 20.18
CA THR A 14 9.89 -17.48 21.57
C THR A 14 10.19 -16.27 22.44
N LYS A 15 10.99 -15.30 21.94
CA LYS A 15 11.35 -14.08 22.68
C LYS A 15 10.12 -13.20 22.99
N ARG A 16 9.16 -13.16 22.08
CA ARG A 16 7.96 -12.33 22.24
C ARG A 16 6.90 -12.96 23.15
N VAL A 17 6.82 -14.29 23.18
CA VAL A 17 6.01 -15.02 24.18
C VAL A 17 6.62 -14.90 25.58
N SER A 18 7.95 -15.03 25.71
CA SER A 18 8.62 -14.84 27.02
C SER A 18 8.50 -13.41 27.55
N ALA A 19 8.28 -12.42 26.68
CA ALA A 19 8.03 -11.04 27.05
C ALA A 19 6.56 -10.74 27.40
N GLY A 20 5.68 -11.75 27.39
CA GLY A 20 4.26 -11.62 27.76
C GLY A 20 3.40 -10.87 26.73
N VAL A 21 3.93 -10.54 25.55
CA VAL A 21 3.20 -9.77 24.53
C VAL A 21 2.10 -10.61 23.87
N PHE A 22 2.26 -11.93 23.84
CA PHE A 22 1.26 -12.89 23.36
C PHE A 22 1.27 -14.14 24.23
N ALA A 23 0.10 -14.70 24.53
CA ALA A 23 -0.03 -15.87 25.39
C ALA A 23 0.45 -17.17 24.68
N PRO A 24 -0.06 -17.55 23.50
CA PRO A 24 0.57 -18.60 22.68
C PRO A 24 1.28 -18.03 21.44
N GLN A 25 2.32 -18.73 20.97
CA GLN A 25 3.00 -18.40 19.70
C GLN A 25 2.02 -18.39 18.51
N SER A 26 0.97 -19.23 18.54
CA SER A 26 -0.07 -19.29 17.52
C SER A 26 -0.88 -18.01 17.39
N ALA A 27 -1.11 -17.27 18.48
CA ALA A 27 -1.81 -15.98 18.44
C ALA A 27 -1.01 -14.92 17.67
N MET A 28 0.32 -14.96 17.76
CA MET A 28 1.19 -14.06 17.00
C MET A 28 1.22 -14.40 15.51
N VAL A 29 1.28 -15.69 15.19
CA VAL A 29 1.22 -16.15 13.79
C VAL A 29 -0.13 -15.78 13.18
N ALA A 30 -1.23 -15.95 13.92
CA ALA A 30 -2.56 -15.53 13.47
C ALA A 30 -2.65 -14.01 13.24
N ALA A 31 -2.11 -13.19 14.16
CA ALA A 31 -2.07 -11.74 13.98
C ALA A 31 -1.22 -11.32 12.77
N ALA A 32 -0.05 -11.93 12.58
CA ALA A 32 0.81 -11.65 11.43
C ALA A 32 0.14 -12.03 10.10
N LEU A 33 -0.55 -13.18 10.06
CA LEU A 33 -1.32 -13.59 8.89
C LEU A 33 -2.51 -12.66 8.62
N GLY A 34 -3.20 -12.19 9.67
CA GLY A 34 -4.28 -11.22 9.53
C GLY A 34 -3.80 -9.92 8.87
N GLN A 35 -2.68 -9.38 9.35
CA GLN A 35 -2.05 -8.19 8.74
C GLN A 35 -1.61 -8.46 7.29
N MET A 36 -1.01 -9.62 7.00
CA MET A 36 -0.65 -9.96 5.62
C MET A 36 -1.87 -10.06 4.69
N ILE A 37 -3.01 -10.54 5.20
CA ILE A 37 -4.26 -10.62 4.44
C ILE A 37 -4.83 -9.21 4.19
N GLU A 38 -4.79 -8.33 5.18
CA GLU A 38 -5.20 -6.92 5.04
C GLU A 38 -4.30 -6.20 4.02
N ASP A 39 -2.98 -6.31 4.15
CA ASP A 39 -2.00 -5.75 3.21
C ASP A 39 -2.23 -6.24 1.77
N GLU A 40 -2.58 -7.52 1.61
CA GLU A 40 -2.85 -8.09 0.29
C GLU A 40 -4.17 -7.58 -0.31
N GLN A 41 -5.19 -7.37 0.52
CA GLN A 41 -6.44 -6.74 0.06
C GLN A 41 -6.21 -5.30 -0.38
N GLU A 42 -5.45 -4.51 0.40
CA GLU A 42 -5.08 -3.14 0.03
C GLU A 42 -4.27 -3.12 -1.28
N ARG A 43 -3.32 -4.05 -1.43
CA ARG A 43 -2.53 -4.21 -2.64
C ARG A 43 -3.41 -4.48 -3.86
N GLU A 44 -4.37 -5.40 -3.75
CA GLU A 44 -5.25 -5.73 -4.87
C GLU A 44 -6.17 -4.56 -5.26
N VAL A 45 -6.65 -3.76 -4.30
CA VAL A 45 -7.37 -2.51 -4.59
C VAL A 45 -6.49 -1.52 -5.35
N ALA A 46 -5.28 -1.24 -4.84
CA ALA A 46 -4.35 -0.32 -5.49
C ALA A 46 -3.96 -0.79 -6.90
N ARG A 47 -3.80 -2.10 -7.08
CA ARG A 47 -3.51 -2.73 -8.36
C ARG A 47 -4.67 -2.59 -9.35
N GLY A 48 -5.92 -2.76 -8.88
CA GLY A 48 -7.11 -2.53 -9.68
C GLY A 48 -7.18 -1.09 -10.20
N ILE A 49 -7.00 -0.10 -9.31
CA ILE A 49 -6.98 1.33 -9.67
C ILE A 49 -5.90 1.62 -10.72
N LEU A 50 -4.69 1.06 -10.53
CA LEU A 50 -3.60 1.26 -11.49
C LEU A 50 -3.93 0.64 -12.85
N ALA A 51 -4.52 -0.55 -12.87
CA ALA A 51 -4.93 -1.21 -14.11
C ALA A 51 -6.01 -0.39 -14.85
N ASP A 52 -6.97 0.16 -14.11
CA ASP A 52 -8.02 1.02 -14.66
C ASP A 52 -7.44 2.31 -15.24
N GLU A 53 -6.52 2.97 -14.53
CA GLU A 53 -5.84 4.17 -15.02
C GLU A 53 -5.04 3.89 -16.30
N ILE A 54 -4.30 2.77 -16.35
CA ILE A 54 -3.57 2.38 -17.57
C ILE A 54 -4.54 2.17 -18.73
N ARG A 55 -5.65 1.44 -18.51
CA ARG A 55 -6.66 1.22 -19.55
C ARG A 55 -7.29 2.52 -20.02
N GLY A 56 -7.63 3.43 -19.10
CA GLY A 56 -8.17 4.74 -19.41
C GLY A 56 -7.20 5.56 -20.27
N ARG A 57 -5.90 5.56 -19.95
CA ARG A 57 -4.88 6.24 -20.76
C ARG A 57 -4.74 5.65 -22.16
N LEU A 58 -4.81 4.33 -22.30
CA LEU A 58 -4.73 3.68 -23.61
C LEU A 58 -5.93 4.02 -24.51
N GLN A 59 -7.07 4.39 -23.93
CA GLN A 59 -8.28 4.82 -24.65
C GLN A 59 -8.32 6.34 -24.91
N THR A 60 -7.43 7.11 -24.30
CA THR A 60 -7.41 8.58 -24.42
C THR A 60 -6.73 9.00 -25.72
N SER A 61 -7.37 9.87 -26.50
CA SER A 61 -6.74 10.40 -27.73
C SER A 61 -5.52 11.24 -27.38
N ARG A 62 -4.54 11.28 -28.28
CA ARG A 62 -3.30 12.06 -28.07
C ARG A 62 -3.58 13.55 -27.84
N GLU A 63 -4.60 14.07 -28.51
CA GLU A 63 -5.01 15.48 -28.43
C GLU A 63 -5.66 15.86 -27.09
N ASP A 64 -6.15 14.87 -26.33
CA ASP A 64 -6.74 15.07 -25.01
C ASP A 64 -5.70 15.13 -23.88
N PHE A 65 -4.44 14.75 -24.17
CA PHE A 65 -3.35 14.91 -23.21
C PHE A 65 -2.94 16.38 -23.11
N ASN A 66 -2.83 16.88 -21.87
CA ASN A 66 -2.31 18.23 -21.64
C ASN A 66 -0.79 18.27 -21.86
N ASP A 67 -0.31 19.35 -22.46
CA ASP A 67 1.11 19.67 -22.43
C ASP A 67 1.57 19.88 -20.97
N ALA A 68 2.73 19.32 -20.63
CA ALA A 68 3.24 19.33 -19.27
C ALA A 68 3.56 20.76 -18.79
N ALA A 69 4.14 21.61 -19.65
CA ALA A 69 4.51 22.97 -19.27
C ALA A 69 3.25 23.81 -18.97
N ASP A 70 2.21 23.65 -19.79
CA ASP A 70 0.92 24.31 -19.59
C ASP A 70 0.19 23.80 -18.34
N ALA A 71 0.19 22.49 -18.10
CA ALA A 71 -0.40 21.89 -16.91
C ALA A 71 0.25 22.42 -15.63
N PHE A 72 1.59 22.43 -15.56
CA PHE A 72 2.31 22.95 -14.41
C PHE A 72 2.15 24.47 -14.25
N ALA A 73 2.11 25.23 -15.34
CA ALA A 73 1.86 26.68 -15.29
C ALA A 73 0.45 26.98 -14.73
N ARG A 74 -0.57 26.22 -15.13
CA ARG A 74 -1.93 26.32 -14.59
C ARG A 74 -1.98 25.97 -13.09
N ALA A 75 -1.29 24.91 -12.67
CA ALA A 75 -1.22 24.49 -11.27
C ALA A 75 -0.57 25.57 -10.39
N ARG A 76 0.57 26.13 -10.82
CA ARG A 76 1.26 27.21 -10.09
C ARG A 76 0.38 28.45 -9.92
N ARG A 77 -0.35 28.86 -10.96
CA ARG A 77 -1.31 29.99 -10.89
C ARG A 77 -2.47 29.73 -9.91
N ARG A 78 -2.89 28.48 -9.73
CA ARG A 78 -3.93 28.11 -8.74
C ARG A 78 -3.36 28.13 -7.32
N GLY A 79 -2.17 27.57 -7.11
CA GLY A 79 -1.49 27.60 -5.81
C GLY A 79 -1.19 29.02 -5.32
N SER A 80 -0.76 29.92 -6.22
CA SER A 80 -0.48 31.32 -5.87
C SER A 80 -1.74 32.16 -5.58
N LYS A 81 -2.91 31.78 -6.13
CA LYS A 81 -4.20 32.40 -5.80
C LYS A 81 -4.75 31.92 -4.46
N SER A 82 -4.45 30.68 -4.08
CA SER A 82 -4.86 30.10 -2.80
C SER A 82 -4.04 30.64 -1.61
N GLY A 83 -2.77 31.00 -1.82
CA GLY A 83 -1.90 31.57 -0.78
C GLY A 83 -2.05 33.08 -0.55
N ARG A 84 -3.05 33.74 -1.14
CA ARG A 84 -3.31 35.20 -1.01
C ARG A 84 -4.57 35.49 -0.19
N ARG A 85 -5.01 34.53 0.63
CA ARG A 85 -6.10 34.62 1.60
C ARG A 85 -5.55 34.44 3.00
#